data_AF-E4RSU4-F1
#
_entry.id   AF-E4RSU4-F1
#
_cell.length_a   1.000
_cell.length_b   1.000
_cell.length_c   1.000
_cell.angle_alpha   90.00
_cell.angle_beta   90.00
_cell.angle_gamma   90.00
#
_symmetry.space_group_name_H-M   'P 1'
#
loop_
_entity.id
_entity.type
_entity.pdbx_description
1 polymer ?
#
loop_
_entity_poly.entity_id
_entity_poly.type
_entity_poly.pdbx_seq_one_letter_code
_entity_poly.pdbx_strand_id
1 'polypeptide(L)'
;MDINKVSLENTNVGGKVVGNNDYSQTFNNVYESSRYFEELYKKFEEEKNNNPELKEFCEELDYYNAKIDGDVLGLEEKLTLGNREKIIFYAKSAKEKFHKKLIKTSQYSTVGQEINIAILAKVKRGFMMEVYTLICNNAPQENIDKLITERIINPVKQELGINLFKYDEEDIMGMIFFLTGNCHIKWN
;
A
#
# COMPACT_ATOMS: atom_id res chain seq x y z
N MET A 1 35.86 26.96 -31.85
CA MET A 1 35.06 26.04 -31.00
C MET A 1 33.62 26.42 -31.23
N ASP A 2 32.95 25.66 -32.10
CA ASP A 2 31.58 25.95 -32.51
C ASP A 2 30.60 25.54 -31.43
N ILE A 3 29.74 26.49 -31.08
CA ILE A 3 28.63 26.33 -30.14
C ILE A 3 27.47 25.77 -30.97
N ASN A 4 27.16 24.47 -30.80
CA ASN A 4 25.99 23.85 -31.43
C ASN A 4 24.71 24.52 -30.90
N LYS A 5 24.24 25.53 -31.62
CA LYS A 5 22.99 26.25 -31.33
C LYS A 5 21.88 25.58 -32.13
N VAL A 6 21.04 24.80 -31.44
CA VAL A 6 19.85 24.19 -32.04
C VAL A 6 18.64 25.07 -31.71
N SER A 7 17.92 25.54 -32.73
CA SER A 7 16.71 26.35 -32.59
C SER A 7 15.52 25.68 -33.28
N LEU A 8 14.38 25.62 -32.60
CA LEU A 8 13.11 25.15 -33.15
C LEU A 8 12.22 26.37 -33.43
N GLU A 9 11.84 26.58 -34.68
CA GLU A 9 10.89 27.63 -35.09
C GLU A 9 9.69 26.99 -35.83
N ASN A 10 8.49 27.51 -35.60
CA ASN A 10 7.22 27.05 -36.21
C ASN A 10 6.83 25.58 -35.99
N THR A 11 7.01 25.03 -34.78
CA THR A 11 6.57 23.66 -34.47
C THR A 11 5.44 23.64 -33.45
N ASN A 12 4.35 22.92 -33.75
CA ASN A 12 3.31 22.57 -32.79
C ASN A 12 3.66 21.20 -32.19
N VAL A 13 4.16 21.18 -30.95
CA VAL A 13 4.54 19.94 -30.27
C VAL A 13 3.48 19.62 -29.23
N GLY A 14 2.66 18.60 -29.50
CA GLY A 14 1.64 18.08 -28.57
C GLY A 14 2.21 17.26 -27.39
N GLY A 15 3.47 17.49 -27.03
CA GLY A 15 4.23 16.69 -26.06
C GLY A 15 5.46 17.45 -25.54
N LYS A 16 6.29 16.77 -24.73
CA LYS A 16 7.43 17.39 -24.04
C LYS A 16 8.67 17.44 -24.94
N VAL A 17 9.34 18.60 -24.99
CA VAL A 17 10.63 18.80 -25.69
C VAL A 17 11.75 18.93 -24.66
N VAL A 18 12.83 18.19 -24.84
CA VAL A 18 13.90 18.02 -23.84
C VAL A 18 15.24 17.95 -24.55
N GLY A 19 16.21 18.76 -24.12
CA GLY A 19 17.49 18.96 -24.82
C GLY A 19 18.66 18.09 -24.36
N ASN A 20 18.55 17.36 -23.25
CA ASN A 20 19.62 16.48 -22.75
C ASN A 20 19.09 15.08 -22.41
N ASN A 21 18.66 14.80 -21.18
CA ASN A 21 17.99 13.53 -20.82
C ASN A 21 16.66 13.83 -20.10
N ASP A 22 15.61 13.06 -20.40
CA ASP A 22 14.33 13.12 -19.71
C ASP A 22 14.11 11.86 -18.87
N TYR A 23 14.02 12.02 -17.56
CA TYR A 23 13.73 10.94 -16.61
C TYR A 23 12.26 10.93 -16.16
N SER A 24 11.37 11.64 -16.85
CA SER A 24 9.96 11.65 -16.47
C SER A 24 9.31 10.29 -16.67
N GLN A 25 8.83 9.72 -15.57
CA GLN A 25 8.01 8.51 -15.58
C GLN A 25 6.56 8.93 -15.75
N THR A 26 5.98 8.60 -16.90
CA THR A 26 4.54 8.82 -17.15
C THR A 26 3.82 7.52 -16.83
N PHE A 27 3.06 7.50 -15.74
CA PHE A 27 2.28 6.35 -15.33
C PHE A 27 0.84 6.49 -15.84
N ASN A 28 0.53 5.82 -16.96
CA ASN A 28 -0.85 5.67 -17.42
C ASN A 28 -1.57 4.63 -16.57
N ASN A 29 -2.08 5.07 -15.43
CA ASN A 29 -2.83 4.24 -14.50
C ASN A 29 -4.30 4.17 -14.93
N VAL A 30 -4.62 3.26 -15.86
CA VAL A 30 -6.00 2.84 -16.11
C VAL A 30 -6.28 1.66 -15.19
N TYR A 31 -6.98 1.90 -14.09
CA TYR A 31 -7.37 0.88 -13.15
C TYR A 31 -8.90 0.89 -13.02
N GLU A 32 -9.55 -0.22 -13.31
CA GLU A 32 -10.98 -0.40 -13.10
C GLU A 32 -11.19 -0.93 -11.67
N SER A 33 -12.31 -0.61 -11.00
CA SER A 33 -12.62 -1.25 -9.70
C SER A 33 -12.64 -2.76 -9.92
N SER A 34 -11.97 -3.50 -9.05
CA SER A 34 -11.85 -4.94 -9.27
C SER A 34 -13.18 -5.60 -8.99
N ARG A 35 -13.79 -6.17 -10.04
CA ARG A 35 -15.01 -6.99 -9.97
C ARG A 35 -14.95 -8.03 -8.84
N TYR A 36 -13.76 -8.53 -8.53
CA TYR A 36 -13.51 -9.43 -7.41
C TYR A 36 -13.93 -8.85 -6.05
N PHE A 37 -13.55 -7.61 -5.74
CA PHE A 37 -13.93 -6.97 -4.47
C PHE A 37 -15.42 -6.66 -4.40
N GLU A 38 -16.04 -6.28 -5.53
CA GLU A 38 -17.49 -6.09 -5.59
C GLU A 38 -18.27 -7.38 -5.33
N GLU A 39 -17.79 -8.51 -5.85
CA GLU A 39 -18.36 -9.83 -5.58
C GLU A 39 -18.16 -10.24 -4.11
N LEU A 40 -17.00 -9.95 -3.51
CA LEU A 40 -16.77 -10.15 -2.08
C LEU A 40 -17.70 -9.27 -1.22
N TYR A 41 -17.91 -8.00 -1.54
CA TYR A 41 -18.81 -7.15 -0.76
C TYR A 41 -20.26 -7.66 -0.75
N LYS A 42 -20.75 -8.17 -1.89
CA LYS A 42 -22.10 -8.78 -1.95
C LYS A 42 -22.20 -9.99 -1.04
N LYS A 43 -21.21 -10.89 -1.09
CA LYS A 43 -21.13 -12.06 -0.21
C LYS A 43 -21.07 -11.67 1.27
N PHE A 44 -20.36 -10.59 1.60
CA PHE A 44 -20.28 -10.07 2.97
C PHE A 44 -21.65 -9.60 3.49
N GLU A 45 -22.41 -8.88 2.67
CA GLU A 45 -23.75 -8.43 3.03
C GLU A 45 -24.72 -9.62 3.21
N GLU A 46 -24.61 -10.64 2.37
CA GLU A 46 -25.37 -11.89 2.49
C GLU A 46 -25.00 -12.67 3.77
N GLU A 47 -23.71 -12.80 4.08
CA GLU A 47 -23.22 -13.47 5.29
C GLU A 47 -23.72 -12.77 6.55
N LYS A 48 -23.63 -11.43 6.59
CA LYS A 48 -24.12 -10.59 7.69
C LYS A 48 -25.62 -10.78 7.96
N ASN A 49 -26.41 -11.02 6.92
CA ASN A 49 -27.85 -11.22 7.05
C ASN A 49 -28.22 -12.65 7.50
N ASN A 50 -27.32 -13.62 7.30
CA ASN A 50 -27.63 -15.05 7.43
C ASN A 50 -26.99 -15.74 8.65
N ASN A 51 -26.00 -15.16 9.35
CA ASN A 51 -25.36 -15.88 10.45
C ASN A 51 -24.78 -14.99 11.57
N PRO A 52 -25.25 -15.10 12.83
CA PRO A 52 -24.73 -14.32 13.96
C PRO A 52 -23.52 -14.91 14.70
N GLU A 53 -23.01 -16.10 14.35
CA GLU A 53 -21.94 -16.78 15.11
C GLU A 53 -20.78 -17.35 14.27
N LEU A 54 -20.35 -16.71 13.17
CA LEU A 54 -19.08 -17.10 12.53
C LEU A 54 -17.89 -16.55 13.31
N LYS A 55 -17.10 -17.46 13.89
CA LYS A 55 -16.01 -17.17 14.84
C LYS A 55 -14.65 -17.73 14.42
N GLU A 56 -14.55 -18.40 13.28
CA GLU A 56 -13.27 -18.96 12.82
C GLU A 56 -12.48 -17.92 12.03
N PHE A 57 -11.26 -17.63 12.50
CA PHE A 57 -10.25 -16.91 11.74
C PHE A 57 -9.60 -17.86 10.72
N CYS A 58 -9.41 -17.39 9.50
CA CYS A 58 -8.71 -18.10 8.43
C CYS A 58 -7.19 -18.10 8.74
N GLU A 59 -6.54 -19.24 8.50
CA GLU A 59 -5.10 -19.45 8.70
C GLU A 59 -4.23 -18.38 7.99
N GLU A 60 -4.69 -17.85 6.85
CA GLU A 60 -3.98 -16.81 6.11
C GLU A 60 -4.02 -15.45 6.80
N LEU A 61 -5.13 -15.13 7.49
CA LEU A 61 -5.19 -13.92 8.30
C LEU A 61 -4.36 -14.07 9.58
N ASP A 62 -4.31 -15.27 10.17
CA ASP A 62 -3.41 -15.58 11.28
C ASP A 62 -1.94 -15.41 10.87
N TYR A 63 -1.57 -15.80 9.65
CA TYR A 63 -0.24 -15.53 9.11
C TYR A 63 0.12 -14.05 9.12
N TYR A 64 -0.79 -13.15 8.71
CA TYR A 64 -0.54 -11.70 8.72
C TYR A 64 -0.53 -11.09 10.13
N ASN A 65 -1.21 -11.71 11.10
CA ASN A 65 -1.20 -11.29 12.49
C ASN A 65 0.02 -11.82 13.26
N ALA A 66 0.58 -12.96 12.83
CA ALA A 66 1.77 -13.55 13.41
C ALA A 66 3.00 -12.68 13.15
N LYS A 67 3.85 -12.52 14.17
CA LYS A 67 5.19 -11.96 13.98
C LYS A 67 6.06 -13.05 13.34
N ILE A 68 6.63 -12.78 12.17
CA ILE A 68 7.55 -13.74 11.54
C ILE A 68 8.83 -13.86 12.39
N ASP A 69 9.18 -15.10 12.76
CA ASP A 69 10.41 -15.42 13.47
C ASP A 69 11.65 -15.09 12.63
N GLY A 70 12.62 -14.42 13.25
CA GLY A 70 13.93 -14.09 12.65
C GLY A 70 14.27 -12.61 12.61
N ASP A 71 13.31 -11.72 12.85
CA ASP A 71 13.54 -10.27 12.90
C ASP A 71 13.06 -9.71 14.26
N VAL A 72 14.03 -9.43 15.14
CA VAL A 72 13.78 -8.95 16.51
C VAL A 72 13.36 -7.48 16.50
N LEU A 73 13.65 -6.74 15.42
CA LEU A 73 13.49 -5.30 15.37
C LEU A 73 12.02 -4.89 15.33
N GLY A 74 11.65 -3.95 16.21
CA GLY A 74 10.34 -3.34 16.25
C GLY A 74 10.10 -2.38 15.08
N LEU A 75 8.84 -1.97 14.89
CA LEU A 75 8.46 -0.95 13.90
C LEU A 75 9.31 0.33 14.02
N GLU A 76 9.54 0.77 15.25
CA GLU A 76 10.30 1.99 15.55
C GLU A 76 11.74 1.88 15.08
N GLU A 77 12.41 0.79 15.43
CA GLU A 77 13.80 0.53 15.09
C GLU A 77 13.99 0.42 13.57
N LYS A 78 13.04 -0.22 12.88
CA LYS A 78 13.03 -0.31 11.41
C LYS A 78 12.90 1.06 10.75
N LEU A 79 12.03 1.92 11.28
CA LEU A 79 11.87 3.27 10.76
C LEU A 79 13.09 4.14 11.06
N THR A 80 13.70 4.00 12.23
CA THR A 80 14.97 4.67 12.57
C THR A 80 16.08 4.26 11.60
N LEU A 81 16.24 2.95 11.33
CA LEU A 81 17.22 2.48 10.34
C LEU A 81 16.93 3.00 8.93
N GLY A 82 15.67 3.24 8.60
CA GLY A 82 15.24 3.88 7.36
C GLY A 82 15.32 5.42 7.35
N ASN A 83 15.94 6.05 8.35
CA ASN A 83 16.02 7.52 8.54
C ASN A 83 14.65 8.22 8.64
N ARG A 84 13.63 7.53 9.16
CA ARG A 84 12.22 7.96 9.23
C ARG A 84 11.75 8.22 10.66
N GLU A 85 12.62 8.67 11.55
CA GLU A 85 12.28 8.87 12.97
C GLU A 85 11.13 9.85 13.17
N LYS A 86 11.06 10.88 12.31
CA LYS A 86 10.06 11.95 12.39
C LYS A 86 8.62 11.45 12.28
N ILE A 87 8.40 10.30 11.62
CA ILE A 87 7.06 9.74 11.41
C ILE A 87 6.73 8.60 12.36
N ILE A 88 7.60 8.24 13.32
CA ILE A 88 7.39 7.08 14.21
C ILE A 88 6.07 7.21 14.99
N PHE A 89 5.78 8.39 15.54
CA PHE A 89 4.53 8.60 16.28
C PHE A 89 3.29 8.39 15.41
N TYR A 90 3.32 8.97 14.20
CA TYR A 90 2.27 8.77 13.21
C TYR A 90 2.13 7.29 12.83
N ALA A 91 3.25 6.60 12.58
CA ALA A 91 3.27 5.20 12.16
C ALA A 91 2.66 4.27 13.21
N LYS A 92 2.96 4.49 14.50
CA LYS A 92 2.33 3.76 15.61
C LYS A 92 0.82 3.97 15.64
N SER A 93 0.39 5.23 15.57
CA SER A 93 -1.02 5.60 15.62
C SER A 93 -1.81 4.99 14.46
N ALA A 94 -1.28 5.09 13.24
CA ALA A 94 -1.88 4.51 12.04
C ALA A 94 -1.93 2.98 12.09
N LYS A 95 -0.85 2.33 12.54
CA LYS A 95 -0.83 0.87 12.77
C LYS A 95 -1.93 0.44 13.73
N GLU A 96 -2.05 1.11 14.88
CA GLU A 96 -3.03 0.78 15.92
C GLU A 96 -4.47 1.02 15.43
N LYS A 97 -4.71 2.14 14.74
CA LYS A 97 -6.01 2.46 14.13
C LYS A 97 -6.43 1.36 13.14
N PHE A 98 -5.53 0.98 12.24
CA PHE A 98 -5.78 -0.09 11.28
C PHE A 98 -6.03 -1.44 11.99
N HIS A 99 -5.19 -1.82 12.96
CA HIS A 99 -5.32 -3.11 13.65
C HIS A 99 -6.69 -3.26 14.35
N LYS A 100 -7.19 -2.19 14.98
CA LYS A 100 -8.55 -2.17 15.55
C LYS A 100 -9.62 -2.38 14.49
N LYS A 101 -9.47 -1.75 13.32
CA LYS A 101 -10.42 -1.89 12.20
C LYS A 101 -10.35 -3.29 11.59
N LEU A 102 -9.16 -3.88 11.48
CA LEU A 102 -8.93 -5.25 11.04
C LEU A 102 -9.67 -6.25 11.93
N ILE A 103 -9.50 -6.16 13.25
CA ILE A 103 -10.20 -7.05 14.19
C ILE A 103 -11.72 -6.88 14.03
N LYS A 104 -12.22 -5.64 14.04
CA LYS A 104 -13.66 -5.36 13.94
C LYS A 104 -14.29 -5.91 12.65
N THR A 105 -13.59 -5.85 11.54
CA THR A 105 -14.10 -6.31 10.23
C THR A 105 -13.92 -7.81 10.02
N SER A 106 -13.01 -8.45 10.75
CA SER A 106 -12.66 -9.87 10.61
C SER A 106 -13.37 -10.79 11.62
N GLN A 107 -13.71 -10.28 12.81
CA GLN A 107 -14.17 -11.08 13.94
C GLN A 107 -15.49 -11.82 13.69
N TYR A 108 -16.33 -11.35 12.78
CA TYR A 108 -17.69 -11.84 12.58
C TYR A 108 -18.06 -12.12 11.12
N SER A 109 -17.07 -12.15 10.21
CA SER A 109 -17.33 -12.44 8.80
C SER A 109 -16.10 -13.03 8.14
N THR A 110 -16.26 -14.22 7.56
CA THR A 110 -15.23 -14.87 6.76
C THR A 110 -14.95 -14.07 5.50
N VAL A 111 -15.97 -13.49 4.87
CA VAL A 111 -15.77 -12.62 3.70
C VAL A 111 -15.02 -11.34 4.07
N GLY A 112 -15.24 -10.81 5.28
CA GLY A 112 -14.47 -9.68 5.80
C GLY A 112 -13.00 -10.03 5.99
N GLN A 113 -12.70 -11.24 6.43
CA GLN A 113 -11.34 -11.76 6.49
C GLN A 113 -10.73 -11.88 5.09
N GLU A 114 -11.45 -12.44 4.12
CA GLU A 114 -10.98 -12.55 2.72
C GLU A 114 -10.66 -11.19 2.10
N ILE A 115 -11.51 -10.18 2.32
CA ILE A 115 -11.27 -8.80 1.86
C ILE A 115 -9.98 -8.26 2.49
N ASN A 116 -9.82 -8.41 3.82
CA ASN A 116 -8.65 -7.93 4.53
C ASN A 116 -7.36 -8.63 4.10
N ILE A 117 -7.40 -9.96 3.92
CA ILE A 117 -6.29 -10.76 3.37
C ILE A 117 -5.90 -10.24 1.98
N ALA A 118 -6.87 -10.06 1.08
CA ALA A 118 -6.60 -9.63 -0.29
C ALA A 118 -5.92 -8.25 -0.34
N ILE A 119 -6.38 -7.31 0.49
CA ILE A 119 -5.79 -5.97 0.57
C ILE A 119 -4.38 -6.04 1.18
N LEU A 120 -4.19 -6.76 2.28
CA LEU A 120 -2.88 -6.91 2.94
C LEU A 120 -1.86 -7.56 2.00
N ALA A 121 -2.27 -8.60 1.26
CA ALA A 121 -1.45 -9.24 0.24
C ALA A 121 -1.03 -8.26 -0.87
N LYS A 122 -1.95 -7.41 -1.32
CA LYS A 122 -1.64 -6.40 -2.34
C LYS A 122 -0.69 -5.32 -1.83
N VAL A 123 -0.92 -4.80 -0.63
CA VAL A 123 -0.02 -3.82 0.01
C VAL A 123 1.37 -4.42 0.17
N LYS A 124 1.48 -5.65 0.67
CA LYS A 124 2.75 -6.38 0.79
C LYS A 124 3.46 -6.51 -0.56
N ARG A 125 2.73 -6.95 -1.60
CA ARG A 125 3.28 -7.11 -2.96
C ARG A 125 3.78 -5.78 -3.52
N GLY A 126 2.96 -4.73 -3.45
CA GLY A 126 3.32 -3.40 -3.95
C GLY A 126 4.56 -2.84 -3.25
N PHE A 127 4.64 -3.03 -1.93
CA PHE A 127 5.82 -2.62 -1.18
C PHE A 127 7.07 -3.41 -1.58
N MET A 128 7.01 -4.74 -1.58
CA MET A 128 8.18 -5.58 -1.85
C MET A 128 8.69 -5.45 -3.29
N MET A 129 7.81 -5.26 -4.26
CA MET A 129 8.19 -5.20 -5.68
C MET A 129 8.64 -3.81 -6.13
N GLU A 130 8.12 -2.73 -5.54
CA GLU A 130 8.36 -1.37 -6.04
C GLU A 130 9.10 -0.50 -5.01
N VAL A 131 8.67 -0.52 -3.75
CA VAL A 131 9.22 0.37 -2.71
C VAL A 131 10.53 -0.15 -2.15
N TYR A 132 10.63 -1.46 -1.89
CA TYR A 132 11.82 -2.06 -1.29
C TYR A 132 13.08 -1.83 -2.14
N THR A 133 12.96 -1.89 -3.47
CA THR A 133 14.09 -1.63 -4.38
C THR A 133 14.65 -0.21 -4.24
N LEU A 134 13.79 0.80 -4.04
CA LEU A 134 14.26 2.17 -3.82
C LEU A 134 14.94 2.34 -2.46
N ILE A 135 14.46 1.64 -1.44
CA ILE A 135 15.07 1.63 -0.11
C ILE A 135 16.48 1.04 -0.18
N CYS A 136 16.65 -0.12 -0.83
CA CYS A 136 17.97 -0.73 -1.04
C CYS A 136 18.94 0.19 -1.81
N ASN A 137 18.41 1.02 -2.70
CA ASN A 137 19.19 1.98 -3.49
C ASN A 137 19.44 3.33 -2.80
N ASN A 138 19.07 3.48 -1.52
CA ASN A 138 19.17 4.74 -0.76
C ASN A 138 18.53 5.95 -1.48
N ALA A 139 17.39 5.72 -2.14
CA ALA A 139 16.68 6.79 -2.82
C ALA A 139 16.18 7.87 -1.82
N PRO A 140 16.00 9.12 -2.27
CA PRO A 140 15.43 10.18 -1.44
C PRO A 140 14.07 9.79 -0.86
N GLN A 141 13.80 10.18 0.39
CA GLN A 141 12.56 9.84 1.08
C GLN A 141 11.32 10.33 0.34
N GLU A 142 11.39 11.51 -0.26
CA GLU A 142 10.32 12.09 -1.08
C GLU A 142 9.93 11.18 -2.26
N ASN A 143 10.90 10.51 -2.88
CA ASN A 143 10.65 9.58 -3.98
C ASN A 143 9.96 8.31 -3.47
N ILE A 144 10.37 7.82 -2.30
CA ILE A 144 9.75 6.65 -1.66
C ILE A 144 8.29 6.98 -1.29
N ASP A 145 8.04 8.15 -0.70
CA ASP A 145 6.69 8.57 -0.29
C ASP A 145 5.76 8.77 -1.50
N LYS A 146 6.29 9.37 -2.57
CA LYS A 146 5.58 9.49 -3.84
C LYS A 146 5.25 8.12 -4.42
N LEU A 147 6.20 7.19 -4.42
CA LEU A 147 5.98 5.84 -4.94
C LEU A 147 4.94 5.07 -4.10
N ILE A 148 5.01 5.15 -2.77
CA ILE A 148 4.00 4.56 -1.88
C ILE A 148 2.60 5.10 -2.25
N THR A 149 2.49 6.40 -2.48
CA THR A 149 1.21 7.03 -2.85
C THR A 149 0.71 6.52 -4.20
N GLU A 150 1.57 6.55 -5.23
CA GLU A 150 1.20 6.23 -6.61
C GLU A 150 1.00 4.73 -6.85
N ARG A 151 1.70 3.87 -6.12
CA ARG A 151 1.79 2.42 -6.39
C ARG A 151 1.16 1.53 -5.36
N ILE A 152 0.87 2.06 -4.17
CA ILE A 152 0.20 1.31 -3.10
C ILE A 152 -1.12 1.99 -2.75
N ILE A 153 -1.10 3.24 -2.31
CA ILE A 153 -2.30 3.92 -1.80
C ILE A 153 -3.36 4.07 -2.88
N ASN A 154 -3.02 4.68 -4.02
CA ASN A 154 -3.98 4.92 -5.09
C ASN A 154 -4.55 3.61 -5.69
N PRO A 155 -3.72 2.60 -6.03
CA PRO A 155 -4.24 1.34 -6.56
C PRO A 155 -5.11 0.58 -5.56
N VAL A 156 -4.79 0.60 -4.27
CA VAL A 156 -5.61 -0.06 -3.24
C VAL A 156 -6.95 0.67 -3.06
N LYS A 157 -6.95 2.01 -2.98
CA LYS A 157 -8.19 2.80 -2.89
C LYS A 157 -9.15 2.54 -4.05
N GLN A 158 -8.60 2.45 -5.24
CA GLN A 158 -9.38 2.23 -6.45
C GLN A 158 -9.97 0.82 -6.49
N GLU A 159 -9.20 -0.17 -6.05
CA GLU A 159 -9.65 -1.56 -6.01
C GLU A 159 -10.70 -1.81 -4.94
N LEU A 160 -10.60 -1.12 -3.80
CA LEU A 160 -11.62 -1.12 -2.75
C LEU A 160 -13.00 -0.69 -3.28
N GLY A 161 -13.09 0.05 -4.39
CA GLY A 161 -14.36 0.40 -5.04
C GLY A 161 -15.37 1.03 -4.08
N ILE A 162 -16.48 0.33 -3.83
CA ILE A 162 -17.55 0.72 -2.89
C ILE A 162 -17.01 1.02 -1.49
N ASN A 163 -15.89 0.40 -1.12
CA ASN A 163 -15.17 0.62 0.12
C ASN A 163 -16.09 0.44 1.35
N LEU A 164 -16.73 -0.72 1.43
CA LEU A 164 -17.70 -1.04 2.50
C LEU A 164 -17.12 -0.86 3.90
N PHE A 165 -15.83 -1.13 4.07
CA PHE A 165 -15.10 -1.00 5.34
C PHE A 165 -14.59 0.41 5.61
N LYS A 166 -14.80 1.33 4.68
CA LYS A 166 -14.40 2.74 4.76
C LYS A 166 -12.92 2.87 5.12
N TYR A 167 -12.08 2.13 4.39
CA TYR A 167 -10.64 2.29 4.45
C TYR A 167 -10.24 3.60 3.78
N ASP A 168 -9.56 4.46 4.53
CA ASP A 168 -8.98 5.71 4.05
C ASP A 168 -7.49 5.55 3.75
N GLU A 169 -6.85 6.62 3.28
CA GLU A 169 -5.40 6.63 2.99
C GLU A 169 -4.56 6.32 4.23
N GLU A 170 -5.00 6.79 5.39
CA GLU A 170 -4.32 6.56 6.66
C GLU A 170 -4.43 5.10 7.08
N ASP A 171 -5.56 4.42 6.81
CA ASP A 171 -5.69 2.99 7.05
C ASP A 171 -4.76 2.17 6.14
N ILE A 172 -4.62 2.56 4.86
CA ILE A 172 -3.70 1.88 3.93
C ILE A 172 -2.25 2.09 4.35
N MET A 173 -1.90 3.29 4.82
CA MET A 173 -0.60 3.53 5.43
C MET A 173 -0.42 2.70 6.72
N GLY A 174 -1.49 2.59 7.51
CA GLY A 174 -1.55 1.71 8.68
C GLY A 174 -1.30 0.24 8.34
N MET A 175 -1.78 -0.25 7.19
CA MET A 175 -1.50 -1.61 6.70
C MET A 175 0.00 -1.79 6.44
N ILE A 176 0.69 -0.82 5.83
CA ILE A 176 2.14 -0.88 5.60
C ILE A 176 2.88 -0.99 6.94
N PHE A 177 2.52 -0.16 7.93
CA PHE A 177 3.16 -0.18 9.25
C PHE A 177 2.81 -1.43 10.07
N PHE A 178 1.60 -1.96 9.91
CA PHE A 178 1.18 -3.22 10.49
C PHE A 178 2.04 -4.38 9.97
N LEU A 179 2.16 -4.50 8.65
CA LEU A 179 3.00 -5.50 8.00
C LEU A 179 4.48 -5.33 8.34
N THR A 180 4.95 -4.09 8.50
CA THR A 180 6.32 -3.78 8.95
C THR A 180 6.56 -4.27 10.37
N GLY A 181 5.63 -3.97 11.28
CA GLY A 181 5.71 -4.36 12.69
C GLY A 181 5.60 -5.87 12.93
N ASN A 182 4.92 -6.59 12.04
CA ASN A 182 4.80 -8.05 12.05
C ASN A 182 5.90 -8.74 11.22
N CYS A 183 6.88 -7.97 10.71
CA CYS A 183 8.04 -8.45 9.96
C CYS A 183 7.71 -9.05 8.57
N HIS A 184 6.56 -8.73 8.00
CA HIS A 184 6.25 -9.07 6.59
C HIS A 184 6.87 -8.11 5.58
N ILE A 185 7.29 -6.92 6.04
CA ILE A 185 7.91 -5.88 5.23
C ILE A 185 9.20 -5.39 5.93
N LYS A 186 10.25 -5.13 5.13
CA LYS A 186 11.54 -4.60 5.59
C LYS A 186 11.77 -3.19 5.07
N TRP A 187 12.33 -2.34 5.91
CA TRP A 187 12.71 -0.96 5.59
C TRP A 187 14.23 -0.76 5.55
N ASN A 188 14.98 -1.86 5.59
CA ASN A 188 16.44 -1.96 5.58
C ASN A 188 16.92 -3.18 4.79
#